data_AF-A0A6A4WAC2-F1
#
_entry.id   AF-A0A6A4WAC2-F1
#
_cell.length_a   1.000
_cell.length_b   1.000
_cell.length_c   1.000
_cell.angle_alpha   90.00
_cell.angle_beta   90.00
_cell.angle_gamma   90.00
#
_symmetry.space_group_name_H-M   'P 1'
#
loop_
_entity.id
_entity.type
_entity.pdbx_description
1 polymer ?
#
loop_
_entity_poly.entity_id
_entity_poly.type
_entity_poly.pdbx_seq_one_letter_code
_entity_poly.pdbx_strand_id
1 'polypeptide(L)'
;MANYSCQGRSRAGWGPRSDQQRLLVQYPPQRTILLHKPAVVQKGQPVTLTCEVDDPGYPPVNKYLWMRGSHVITDIRTHQWRIWSASLEEDARFSCVALNAAGSSDEGTALVDVLGERWPRLMAPSRQ
;
A
#
# COMPACT_ATOMS: atom_id res chain seq x y z
N MET A 1 10.27 -8.76 17.95
CA MET A 1 9.72 -9.17 19.27
C MET A 1 10.83 -9.82 20.05
N ALA A 2 10.97 -9.55 21.34
CA ALA A 2 12.01 -10.18 22.16
C ALA A 2 11.58 -10.29 23.63
N ASN A 3 12.13 -11.29 24.33
CA ASN A 3 11.93 -11.48 25.76
C ASN A 3 13.14 -10.97 26.53
N TYR A 4 12.89 -10.15 27.54
CA TYR A 4 13.93 -9.54 28.36
C TYR A 4 13.78 -10.00 29.80
N SER A 5 14.90 -10.19 30.48
CA SER A 5 14.98 -10.52 31.90
C SER A 5 16.19 -9.82 32.50
N CYS A 6 16.15 -9.46 33.76
CA CYS A 6 17.26 -8.79 34.45
C CYS A 6 17.87 -9.67 35.55
N GLN A 7 19.11 -9.34 35.92
CA GLN A 7 19.81 -9.88 37.08
C GLN A 7 20.54 -8.73 37.79
N GLY A 8 20.43 -8.66 39.11
CA GLY A 8 21.17 -7.69 39.91
C GLY A 8 22.56 -8.21 40.28
N ARG A 9 23.57 -7.34 40.33
CA ARG A 9 24.92 -7.68 40.79
C ARG A 9 25.29 -6.86 42.00
N SER A 10 25.88 -7.51 43.00
CA SER A 10 26.47 -6.87 44.17
C SER A 10 27.90 -7.39 44.40
N ARG A 11 28.55 -6.92 45.48
CA ARG A 11 29.85 -7.46 45.92
C ARG A 11 29.77 -8.95 46.29
N ALA A 12 28.60 -9.44 46.69
CA ALA A 12 28.36 -10.84 47.02
C ALA A 12 28.10 -11.74 45.80
N GLY A 13 27.97 -11.16 44.59
CA GLY A 13 27.71 -11.90 43.35
C GLY A 13 26.43 -11.49 42.64
N TRP A 14 25.96 -12.35 41.73
CA TRP A 14 24.72 -12.17 40.98
C TRP A 14 23.52 -12.69 41.79
N GLY A 15 22.42 -11.95 41.75
CA GLY A 15 21.12 -12.40 42.23
C GLY A 15 20.43 -13.32 41.22
N PRO A 16 19.25 -13.87 41.59
CA PRO A 16 18.44 -14.67 40.68
C PRO A 16 18.02 -13.86 39.45
N ARG A 17 17.82 -14.57 38.32
CA ARG A 17 17.25 -13.98 37.11
C ARG A 17 15.75 -13.74 37.32
N SER A 18 15.28 -12.56 36.91
CA SER A 18 13.85 -12.26 36.90
C SER A 18 13.10 -13.14 35.91
N ASP A 19 11.76 -13.15 36.04
CA ASP A 19 10.90 -13.65 34.99
C ASP A 19 11.13 -12.90 33.67
N GLN A 20 10.82 -13.57 32.56
CA GLN A 20 10.91 -12.97 31.24
C GLN A 20 9.70 -12.07 30.97
N GLN A 21 9.97 -10.83 30.59
CA GLN A 21 8.98 -9.90 30.07
C GLN A 21 9.07 -9.84 28.55
N ARG A 22 7.95 -10.06 27.86
CA ARG A 22 7.87 -9.90 26.40
C ARG A 22 7.75 -8.43 26.04
N LEU A 23 8.66 -7.95 25.19
CA LEU A 23 8.60 -6.64 24.57
C LEU A 23 8.10 -6.77 23.12
N LEU A 24 7.03 -6.03 22.85
CA LEU A 24 6.35 -5.99 21.57
C LEU A 24 6.59 -4.62 20.95
N VAL A 25 7.44 -4.58 19.93
CA VAL A 25 7.74 -3.35 19.21
C VAL A 25 6.68 -3.17 18.13
N GLN A 26 5.93 -2.08 18.23
CA GLN A 26 5.01 -1.67 17.18
C GLN A 26 5.75 -0.79 16.17
N TYR A 27 5.46 -0.98 14.90
CA TYR A 27 6.09 -0.23 13.81
C TYR A 27 5.16 -0.19 12.59
N PRO A 28 5.22 0.89 11.79
CA PRO A 28 4.33 1.08 10.65
C PRO A 28 4.61 0.07 9.53
N PRO A 29 3.67 -0.12 8.59
CA PRO A 29 3.89 -0.92 7.41
C PRO A 29 4.93 -0.27 6.49
N GLN A 30 5.58 -1.03 5.61
CA GLN A 30 6.62 -0.55 4.70
C GLN A 30 6.50 -1.19 3.32
N ARG A 31 7.12 -0.56 2.32
CA ARG A 31 7.20 -1.05 0.92
C ARG A 31 5.82 -1.28 0.32
N THR A 32 5.05 -0.20 0.19
CA THR A 32 3.75 -0.24 -0.46
C THR A 32 3.90 -0.11 -1.97
N ILE A 33 3.23 -0.99 -2.69
CA ILE A 33 3.27 -1.06 -4.15
C ILE A 33 1.84 -0.99 -4.64
N LEU A 34 1.58 -0.13 -5.63
CA LEU A 34 0.27 -0.04 -6.26
C LEU A 34 0.32 -0.68 -7.64
N LEU A 35 -0.58 -1.64 -7.87
CA LEU A 35 -0.75 -2.34 -9.14
C LEU A 35 -2.15 -2.12 -9.67
N HIS A 36 -2.33 -2.24 -10.99
CA HIS A 36 -3.65 -2.29 -11.60
C HIS A 36 -3.76 -3.37 -12.67
N LYS A 37 -4.98 -3.89 -12.85
CA LYS A 37 -5.33 -4.84 -13.92
C LYS A 37 -6.65 -4.42 -14.58
N PRO A 38 -6.74 -4.46 -15.92
CA PRO A 38 -5.71 -4.81 -16.89
C PRO A 38 -4.60 -3.76 -16.99
N ALA A 39 -3.45 -4.12 -17.57
CA ALA A 39 -2.33 -3.20 -17.79
C ALA A 39 -2.66 -2.11 -18.83
N VAL A 40 -3.54 -2.42 -19.79
CA VAL A 40 -4.10 -1.45 -20.75
C VAL A 40 -5.59 -1.32 -20.45
N VAL A 41 -6.03 -0.13 -20.04
CA VAL A 41 -7.42 0.13 -19.68
C VAL A 41 -8.12 0.76 -20.88
N GLN A 42 -9.27 0.22 -21.25
CA GLN A 42 -10.14 0.81 -22.26
C GLN A 42 -11.33 1.47 -21.60
N LYS A 43 -11.81 2.58 -22.16
CA LYS A 43 -13.01 3.26 -21.69
C LYS A 43 -14.18 2.28 -21.59
N GLY A 44 -14.92 2.34 -20.48
CA GLY A 44 -16.06 1.47 -20.19
C GLY A 44 -15.69 0.08 -19.67
N GLN A 45 -14.42 -0.31 -19.67
CA GLN A 45 -13.97 -1.57 -19.09
C GLN A 45 -13.68 -1.44 -17.59
N PRO A 46 -13.81 -2.52 -16.81
CA PRO A 46 -13.46 -2.51 -15.41
C PRO A 46 -11.94 -2.53 -15.22
N VAL A 47 -11.46 -1.81 -14.20
CA VAL A 47 -10.09 -1.84 -13.72
C VAL A 47 -10.07 -2.14 -12.22
N THR A 48 -9.12 -2.95 -11.77
CA THR A 48 -8.92 -3.25 -10.35
C THR A 48 -7.54 -2.77 -9.93
N LEU A 49 -7.52 -1.84 -8.98
CA LEU A 49 -6.34 -1.37 -8.28
C LEU A 49 -6.08 -2.26 -7.07
N THR A 50 -4.83 -2.65 -6.84
CA THR A 50 -4.40 -3.48 -5.71
C THR A 50 -3.21 -2.82 -5.03
N CYS A 51 -3.37 -2.49 -3.76
CA CYS A 51 -2.33 -1.96 -2.90
C CYS A 51 -1.67 -3.13 -2.15
N GLU A 52 -0.48 -3.52 -2.59
CA GLU A 52 0.33 -4.57 -1.98
C GLU A 52 1.30 -3.94 -0.96
N VAL A 53 1.61 -4.68 0.10
CA VAL A 53 2.46 -4.23 1.19
C VAL A 53 3.39 -5.38 1.58
N ASP A 54 4.69 -5.25 1.28
CA ASP A 54 5.64 -6.34 1.53
C ASP A 54 5.86 -6.56 3.04
N ASP A 55 5.92 -5.48 3.83
CA ASP A 55 5.99 -5.54 5.29
C ASP A 55 4.75 -4.89 5.91
N PRO A 56 3.78 -5.66 6.42
CA PRO A 56 2.53 -5.13 6.96
C PRO A 56 2.68 -4.41 8.30
N GLY A 57 3.88 -4.36 8.88
CA GLY A 57 4.12 -3.76 10.17
C GLY A 57 3.55 -4.56 11.34
N TYR A 58 3.65 -3.99 12.54
CA TYR A 58 3.02 -4.56 13.74
C TYR A 58 2.31 -3.50 14.58
N PRO A 59 1.01 -3.67 14.92
CA PRO A 59 0.10 -4.73 14.43
C PRO A 59 -0.07 -4.66 12.90
N PRO A 60 -0.55 -5.72 12.22
CA PRO A 60 -0.65 -5.72 10.76
C PRO A 60 -1.61 -4.63 10.25
N VAL A 61 -1.46 -4.27 8.97
CA VAL A 61 -2.32 -3.32 8.25
C VAL A 61 -3.81 -3.63 8.47
N ASN A 62 -4.57 -2.60 8.81
CA ASN A 62 -6.02 -2.70 8.98
C ASN A 62 -6.81 -1.72 8.12
N LYS A 63 -6.13 -0.83 7.39
CA LYS A 63 -6.77 0.22 6.60
C LYS A 63 -5.88 0.69 5.47
N TYR A 64 -6.51 1.18 4.41
CA TYR A 64 -5.85 1.80 3.27
C TYR A 64 -6.44 3.19 3.02
N LEU A 65 -5.58 4.15 2.68
CA LEU A 65 -5.96 5.46 2.18
C LEU A 65 -5.68 5.49 0.68
N TRP A 66 -6.69 5.88 -0.10
CA TRP A 66 -6.61 5.96 -1.54
C TRP A 66 -6.65 7.41 -2.00
N MET A 67 -5.86 7.73 -3.03
CA MET A 67 -5.86 9.03 -3.67
C MET A 67 -5.90 8.89 -5.19
N ARG A 68 -6.64 9.78 -5.84
CA ARG A 68 -6.70 9.96 -7.30
C ARG A 68 -6.20 11.37 -7.61
N GLY A 69 -4.98 11.48 -8.12
CA GLY A 69 -4.24 12.74 -8.17
C GLY A 69 -4.08 13.31 -6.77
N SER A 70 -4.54 14.55 -6.56
CA SER A 70 -4.55 15.20 -5.23
C SER A 70 -5.84 14.96 -4.44
N HIS A 71 -6.79 14.18 -4.98
CA HIS A 71 -8.09 13.98 -4.35
C HIS A 71 -8.11 12.71 -3.48
N VAL A 72 -8.51 12.86 -2.22
CA VAL A 72 -8.60 11.76 -1.26
C VAL A 72 -9.92 11.01 -1.44
N ILE A 73 -9.84 9.69 -1.57
CA ILE A 73 -10.97 8.78 -1.70
C ILE A 73 -11.26 8.18 -0.32
N THR A 74 -12.44 8.45 0.23
CA THR A 74 -12.75 8.20 1.65
C THR A 74 -13.64 6.99 1.90
N ASP A 75 -14.39 6.60 0.87
CA ASP A 75 -15.32 5.48 0.78
C ASP A 75 -14.62 4.13 0.62
N ILE A 76 -13.41 4.12 0.08
CA ILE A 76 -12.62 2.90 -0.13
C ILE A 76 -11.49 2.79 0.89
N ARG A 77 -11.47 1.69 1.64
CA ARG A 77 -10.50 1.44 2.73
C ARG A 77 -9.84 0.06 2.67
N THR A 78 -10.21 -0.73 1.67
CA THR A 78 -9.71 -2.08 1.42
C THR A 78 -8.42 -2.04 0.60
N HIS A 79 -7.65 -3.14 0.65
CA HIS A 79 -6.43 -3.30 -0.14
C HIS A 79 -6.69 -3.33 -1.66
N GLN A 80 -7.93 -3.58 -2.07
CA GLN A 80 -8.37 -3.58 -3.46
C GLN A 80 -9.48 -2.56 -3.68
N TRP A 81 -9.41 -1.87 -4.82
CA TRP A 81 -10.44 -0.98 -5.32
C TRP A 81 -10.79 -1.37 -6.76
N ARG A 82 -12.05 -1.78 -6.97
CA ARG A 82 -12.57 -2.07 -8.30
C ARG A 82 -13.38 -0.90 -8.83
N ILE A 83 -12.98 -0.41 -9.99
CA ILE A 83 -13.74 0.58 -10.78
C ILE A 83 -14.43 -0.20 -11.90
N TRP A 84 -15.76 -0.11 -11.97
CA TRP A 84 -16.56 -0.96 -12.85
C TRP A 84 -16.57 -0.52 -14.31
N SER A 85 -16.44 0.78 -14.55
CA SER A 85 -16.50 1.39 -15.88
C SER A 85 -15.54 2.56 -15.92
N ALA A 86 -14.32 2.33 -16.42
CA ALA A 86 -13.30 3.36 -16.50
C ALA A 86 -13.70 4.49 -17.45
N SER A 87 -13.50 5.72 -17.02
CA SER A 87 -13.72 6.94 -17.80
C SER A 87 -12.41 7.73 -17.93
N LEU A 88 -12.45 8.90 -18.55
CA LEU A 88 -11.29 9.80 -18.59
C LEU A 88 -10.96 10.40 -17.21
N GLU A 89 -11.83 10.25 -16.21
CA GLU A 89 -11.47 10.60 -14.82
C GLU A 89 -10.49 9.61 -14.20
N GLU A 90 -10.52 8.36 -14.67
CA GLU A 90 -9.60 7.31 -14.27
C GLU A 90 -8.28 7.36 -15.02
N ASP A 91 -8.14 8.25 -16.02
CA ASP A 91 -6.87 8.58 -16.65
C ASP A 91 -6.07 9.50 -15.72
N ALA A 92 -5.48 8.90 -14.69
CA ALA A 92 -4.89 9.62 -13.58
C ALA A 92 -3.78 8.83 -12.89
N ARG A 93 -2.98 9.54 -12.09
CA ARG A 93 -2.11 8.93 -11.09
C ARG A 93 -2.94 8.53 -9.88
N PHE A 94 -2.94 7.25 -9.56
CA PHE A 94 -3.47 6.75 -8.30
C PHE A 94 -2.34 6.53 -7.31
N SER A 95 -2.69 6.70 -6.04
CA SER A 95 -1.81 6.41 -4.93
C SER A 95 -2.54 5.66 -3.83
N CYS A 96 -1.81 4.83 -3.09
CA CYS A 96 -2.31 4.18 -1.90
C CYS A 96 -1.28 4.21 -0.76
N VAL A 97 -1.79 4.30 0.47
CA VAL A 97 -1.00 4.24 1.71
C VAL A 97 -1.65 3.22 2.64
N ALA A 98 -0.85 2.30 3.19
CA ALA A 98 -1.30 1.31 4.15
C ALA A 98 -1.13 1.83 5.58
N LEU A 99 -2.10 1.55 6.44
CA LEU A 99 -2.13 2.04 7.82
C LEU A 99 -2.30 0.90 8.82
N ASN A 100 -1.57 1.01 9.93
CA ASN A 100 -1.80 0.24 11.15
C ASN A 100 -1.84 1.18 12.36
N ALA A 101 -1.90 0.61 13.58
CA ALA A 101 -1.94 1.42 14.80
C ALA A 101 -0.65 2.20 15.09
N ALA A 102 0.48 1.78 14.50
CA ALA A 102 1.78 2.42 14.69
C ALA A 102 2.04 3.57 13.70
N GLY A 103 1.35 3.60 12.56
CA GLY A 103 1.46 4.67 11.58
C GLY A 103 1.12 4.22 10.16
N SER A 104 1.70 4.93 9.20
CA SER A 104 1.49 4.74 7.77
C SER A 104 2.76 4.28 7.06
N SER A 105 2.56 3.54 5.98
CA SER A 105 3.62 3.22 5.03
C SER A 105 4.04 4.41 4.17
N ASP A 106 5.09 4.20 3.39
CA ASP A 106 5.34 4.98 2.18
C ASP A 106 4.18 4.85 1.18
N GLU A 107 4.10 5.79 0.25
CA GLU A 107 3.08 5.81 -0.79
C GLU A 107 3.44 4.87 -1.96
N GLY A 108 2.53 3.96 -2.30
CA GLY A 108 2.57 3.23 -3.57
C GLY A 108 1.81 4.01 -4.63
N THR A 109 2.38 4.17 -5.84
CA THR A 109 1.74 4.93 -6.93
C THR A 109 1.68 4.15 -8.23
N ALA A 110 0.64 4.39 -9.03
CA ALA A 110 0.49 3.82 -10.37
C ALA A 110 -0.19 4.84 -11.29
N LEU A 111 0.23 4.88 -12.55
CA LEU A 111 -0.46 5.63 -13.60
C LEU A 111 -1.45 4.70 -14.30
N VAL A 112 -2.70 5.12 -14.37
CA VAL A 112 -3.72 4.44 -15.17
C VAL A 112 -3.94 5.28 -16.41
N ASP A 113 -3.69 4.71 -17.58
CA ASP A 113 -3.94 5.33 -18.89
C ASP A 113 -5.18 4.69 -19.51
N VAL A 114 -6.20 5.49 -19.81
CA VAL A 114 -7.50 5.03 -20.30
C VAL A 114 -7.64 5.34 -21.79
N LEU A 115 -7.53 4.30 -22.61
CA LEU A 115 -7.70 4.41 -24.05
C LEU A 115 -9.17 4.64 -24.41
N GLY A 116 -9.44 5.77 -25.07
CA GLY A 116 -10.73 6.10 -25.65
C GLY A 116 -10.84 5.79 -27.14
N GLU A 117 -12.06 5.92 -27.68
CA GLU A 117 -12.48 5.73 -29.08
C GLU A 117 -11.73 6.58 -30.13
N ARG A 118 -10.79 7.45 -29.73
CA ARG A 118 -10.00 8.31 -30.63
C ARG A 118 -8.63 7.73 -31.01
N TRP A 119 -8.48 6.40 -30.96
CA TRP A 119 -7.32 5.69 -31.48
C TRP A 119 -7.51 5.15 -32.92
N PRO A 120 -7.50 6.00 -33.97
CA PRO A 120 -7.12 5.45 -35.27
C PRO A 120 -6.18 6.32 -36.14
N ARG A 121 -5.39 7.28 -35.61
CA ARG A 121 -4.51 8.11 -36.48
C ARG A 121 -3.03 8.21 -36.15
N LEU A 122 -2.55 7.71 -35.01
CA LEU A 122 -1.13 7.83 -34.64
C LEU A 122 -0.28 6.59 -34.95
N MET A 123 -0.88 5.51 -35.46
CA MET A 123 -0.15 4.32 -35.93
C MET A 123 -0.36 4.08 -37.43
N ALA A 124 -0.31 5.14 -38.24
CA ALA A 124 -0.06 4.96 -39.67
C ALA A 124 1.46 4.94 -39.88
N PRO A 125 2.06 3.85 -40.39
CA PRO A 125 3.45 3.90 -40.84
C PRO A 125 3.52 4.92 -41.98
N SER A 126 4.47 5.86 -41.89
CA SER A 126 4.85 6.71 -43.01
C SER A 126 5.25 5.81 -44.17
N ARG A 127 4.43 5.80 -45.22
CA ARG A 127 4.84 5.23 -46.52
C ARG A 127 6.03 6.04 -47.01
N GLN A 128 7.20 5.40 -47.08
CA GLN A 128 8.27 5.74 -48.01
C GLN A 128 8.24 4.68 -49.11
#